data_AF-A0A6J4MYQ6-F1
#
_entry.id   AF-A0A6J4MYQ6-F1
#
_cell.length_a   1.000
_cell.length_b   1.000
_cell.length_c   1.000
_cell.angle_alpha   90.00
_cell.angle_beta   90.00
_cell.angle_gamma   90.00
#
_symmetry.space_group_name_H-M   'P 1'
#
loop_
_entity.id
_entity.type
_entity.pdbx_description
1 polymer ?
#
loop_
_entity_poly.entity_id
_entity_poly.type
_entity_poly.pdbx_seq_one_letter_code
_entity_poly.pdbx_strand_id
1 'polypeptide(L)' 'MTHAPPAGLCESCRNVRIVDTRKGSRFYLCELSDVDPRFPKYPPTPVLRCIGYSHRDTEAQR' A
#
# COMPACT_ATOMS: atom_id res chain seq x y z
N MET A 1 20.41 -1.85 9.64
CA MET A 1 19.12 -2.51 9.97
C MET A 1 18.22 -2.33 8.76
N THR A 2 18.30 -3.23 7.79
CA THR A 2 17.49 -3.17 6.57
C THR A 2 16.07 -3.54 6.94
N HIS A 3 15.26 -2.56 7.32
CA HIS A 3 13.84 -2.77 7.53
C HIS A 3 13.23 -3.07 6.16
N ALA A 4 12.84 -4.32 5.94
CA ALA A 4 11.91 -4.62 4.86
C ALA A 4 10.69 -3.70 5.05
N PRO A 5 10.19 -3.06 3.98
CA PRO A 5 9.07 -2.14 4.07
C PRO A 5 7.90 -2.88 4.75
N PRO A 6 7.38 -2.38 5.89
CA PRO A 6 6.42 -3.11 6.71
C PRO A 6 5.16 -3.51 5.94
N ALA A 7 4.85 -2.83 4.83
CA ALA A 7 3.67 -3.09 4.00
C ALA A 7 3.93 -3.85 2.69
N GLY A 8 5.18 -4.10 2.31
CA GLY A 8 5.51 -4.72 1.01
C GLY A 8 5.10 -3.85 -0.18
N LEU A 9 4.44 -4.43 -1.18
CA LEU A 9 3.96 -3.74 -2.39
C LEU A 9 3.01 -2.57 -2.07
N CYS A 10 2.24 -2.67 -0.98
CA CYS A 10 1.34 -1.60 -0.56
C CYS A 10 2.06 -0.35 -0.05
N GLU A 11 3.38 -0.33 0.11
CA GLU A 11 4.12 0.90 0.43
C GLU A 11 4.31 1.80 -0.80
N SER A 12 4.49 1.18 -1.97
CA SER A 12 4.78 1.87 -3.24
C SER A 12 3.62 1.83 -4.23
N CYS A 13 2.45 1.33 -3.80
CA CYS A 13 1.26 1.26 -4.65
C CYS A 13 0.61 2.65 -4.79
N ARG A 14 0.10 2.97 -5.97
CA ARG A 14 -0.68 4.19 -6.25
C ARG A 14 -2.12 4.11 -5.75
N ASN A 15 -2.69 2.89 -5.70
CA ASN A 15 -4.09 2.65 -5.35
C ASN A 15 -4.33 2.51 -3.84
N VAL A 16 -3.28 2.71 -3.04
CA VAL A 16 -3.34 2.59 -1.58
C VAL A 16 -3.31 3.98 -0.97
N ARG A 17 -4.15 4.18 0.03
CA ARG A 17 -4.14 5.36 0.88
C ARG A 17 -3.42 5.04 2.18
N ILE A 18 -2.28 5.71 2.39
CA ILE A 18 -1.50 5.60 3.61
C ILE A 18 -2.06 6.61 4.61
N VAL A 19 -2.48 6.13 5.78
CA VAL A 19 -2.96 6.94 6.89
C VAL A 19 -1.99 6.78 8.06
N ASP A 20 -1.19 7.80 8.30
CA ASP A 20 -0.35 7.89 9.48
C ASP A 20 -1.17 8.38 10.69
N THR A 21 -0.84 7.84 11.86
CA THR A 21 -1.42 8.28 13.13
C THR A 21 -0.35 8.92 13.99
N ARG A 22 -0.75 9.86 14.86
CA ARG A 22 0.16 10.54 15.79
C ARG A 22 0.93 9.59 16.74
N LYS A 23 0.45 8.36 16.90
CA LYS A 23 1.12 7.29 17.68
C LYS A 23 2.21 6.54 16.90
N GLY A 24 2.49 6.90 15.64
CA GLY A 24 3.49 6.27 14.80
C GLY A 24 2.99 5.03 14.04
N SER A 25 1.73 4.63 14.19
CA SER A 25 1.14 3.56 13.40
C SER A 25 0.74 4.06 12.01
N ARG A 26 1.04 3.28 10.98
CA ARG A 26 0.61 3.53 9.59
C ARG A 26 -0.42 2.49 9.19
N PHE A 27 -1.54 2.95 8.67
CA PHE A 27 -2.58 2.10 8.10
C PHE A 27 -2.56 2.23 6.58
N TYR A 28 -2.72 1.10 5.91
CA TYR A 28 -2.75 1.01 4.45
C TYR A 28 -4.17 0.63 4.06
N LEU A 29 -4.87 1.53 3.38
CA LEU A 29 -6.24 1.32 2.92
C LEU A 29 -6.23 1.13 1.40
N CYS A 30 -6.70 -0.02 0.92
CA CYS A 30 -6.80 -0.28 -0.51
C CYS A 30 -8.06 0.38 -1.07
N GLU A 31 -7.91 1.38 -1.93
CA GLU A 31 -9.06 2.06 -2.54
C GLU A 31 -9.73 1.19 -3.62
N LEU A 32 -9.03 0.18 -4.14
CA LEU A 32 -9.63 -0.82 -5.05
C LEU A 32 -10.72 -1.66 -4.39
N SER A 33 -10.75 -1.76 -3.06
CA SER A 33 -11.81 -2.46 -2.34
C SER A 33 -13.19 -1.83 -2.54
N ASP A 34 -13.26 -0.57 -2.96
CA ASP A 34 -14.51 0.14 -3.22
C ASP A 34 -15.11 -0.26 -4.58
N VAL A 35 -14.26 -0.48 -5.58
CA VAL A 35 -14.67 -0.84 -6.94
C VAL A 35 -14.73 -2.35 -7.17
N ASP A 36 -13.86 -3.12 -6.51
CA ASP A 36 -13.80 -4.57 -6.64
C ASP A 36 -13.69 -5.22 -5.25
N PRO A 37 -14.73 -5.98 -4.82
CA PRO A 37 -14.77 -6.61 -3.51
C PRO A 37 -13.74 -7.73 -3.33
N ARG A 38 -13.02 -8.14 -4.39
CA ARG A 38 -11.89 -9.07 -4.30
C ARG A 38 -10.70 -8.47 -3.56
N PHE A 39 -10.59 -7.14 -3.50
CA PHE A 39 -9.53 -6.47 -2.76
C PHE A 39 -9.99 -6.20 -1.33
N PRO A 40 -9.21 -6.63 -0.30
CA PRO A 40 -9.52 -6.28 1.07
C PRO A 40 -9.27 -4.79 1.33
N LYS A 41 -10.23 -4.11 1.95
CA LYS A 41 -10.12 -2.69 2.38
C LYS A 41 -8.87 -2.43 3.22
N TYR A 42 -8.54 -3.38 4.10
CA TYR A 42 -7.32 -3.37 4.90
C TYR A 42 -6.53 -4.65 4.59
N PRO A 43 -5.59 -4.61 3.62
CA PRO A 43 -4.81 -5.79 3.27
C PRO A 43 -3.89 -6.20 4.43
N PRO A 44 -3.72 -7.51 4.69
CA PRO A 44 -2.75 -7.99 5.66
C PRO A 44 -1.33 -7.69 5.17
N THR A 45 -0.54 -7.02 5.99
CA THR A 45 0.85 -6.68 5.69
C THR A 45 1.81 -7.74 6.23
N PRO A 46 2.92 -8.07 5.53
CA PRO A 46 3.39 -7.47 4.28
C PRO A 46 2.73 -8.06 3.02
N VAL A 47 2.30 -7.20 2.10
CA VAL A 47 1.72 -7.63 0.83
C VAL A 47 2.83 -7.93 -0.17
N LEU A 48 3.04 -9.22 -0.48
CA LEU A 48 4.08 -9.66 -1.40
C LEU A 48 3.59 -9.82 -2.85
N ARG A 49 2.28 -10.04 -3.04
CA ARG A 49 1.64 -10.17 -4.36
C ARG A 49 0.27 -9.52 -4.33
N CYS A 50 -0.02 -8.65 -5.30
CA CYS A 50 -1.33 -8.05 -5.49
C CYS A 50 -1.60 -7.88 -6.99
N ILE A 51 -2.75 -8.36 -7.46
CA ILE A 51 -3.14 -8.30 -8.88
C ILE A 51 -3.47 -6.87 -9.35
N GLY A 52 -3.89 -6.00 -8.42
CA GLY A 52 -4.20 -4.59 -8.67
C GLY A 52 -3.07 -3.64 -8.27
N TYR A 53 -1.86 -4.19 -8.08
CA TYR A 53 -0.70 -3.38 -7.77
C TYR A 53 -0.35 -2.48 -8.96
N SER A 54 -0.29 -1.18 -8.69
CA SER A 54 0.25 -0.20 -9.64
C SER A 54 1.33 0.57 -8.91
N HIS A 55 2.57 0.44 -9.34
CA HIS A 55 3.66 1.20 -8.75
C HIS A 55 3.39 2.69 -8.95
N ARG A 56 3.53 3.47 -7.89
CA ARG A 56 3.57 4.93 -7.98
C ARG A 56 4.96 5.25 -8.51
N ASP A 57 5.09 5.30 -9.84
CA ASP A 57 6.32 5.75 -10.49
C ASP A 57 6.82 7.02 -9.81
N THR A 58 7.91 6.86 -9.07
CA THR A 58 8.64 7.96 -8.46
C THR A 58 9.75 8.42 -9.44
N GLU A 59 9.56 8.17 -10.74
CA GLU A 59 10.40 8.66 -11.84
C GLU A 59 9.71 9.84 -12.54
N ALA A 60 9.59 10.96 -11.83
CA ALA A 60 9.28 12.26 -12.42
C ALA A 60 10.18 13.34 -11.82
N GLN A 61 11.49 13.11 -11.86
CA GLN A 61 12.48 14.17 -11.68
C GLN A 61 13.81 13.78 -12.36
N ARG A 62 13.88 14.05 -13.66
CA ARG A 62 15.10 14.54 -14.32
C ARG A 62 14.73 15.69 -15.24
#